data_AF-A0A5C8FXF9-F1
#
_entry.id   AF-A0A5C8FXF9-F1
#
_cell.length_a   1.000
_cell.length_b   1.000
_cell.length_c   1.000
_cell.angle_alpha   90.00
_cell.angle_beta   90.00
_cell.angle_gamma   90.00
#
_symmetry.space_group_name_H-M   'P 1'
#
loop_
_entity.id
_entity.type
_entity.pdbx_description
1 polymer ?
#
loop_
_entity_poly.entity_id
_entity_poly.type
_entity_poly.pdbx_seq_one_letter_code
_entity_poly.pdbx_strand_id
1 'polypeptide(L)'
;MIKGTFGFDNPYSFGDMLQVPANGDGKFIPNMSMGIGYTSSAIGIGVGYTMSFGDKVPIYKGKVTPKNQLQLGHTPVLVLNALDNALRIAVPIQVYHKSDKLVGDISDKVTAVSMDAQIRYYTGLDMLPQIRLYLRFGHYDTEYKVANITTKTKAESFGFDFRLFFGAMVEEVALQPIVKIQFNTALGKNHNTTRIQAINILRGSQTVNGVLKNDKNPYTLNIIPALGISANSDIVSLYLEPSLGLKITGSASKNVKEAYDLGYGVYGEIYITPVKNVEWYF
;
A
#
# COMPACT_ATOMS: atom_id res chain seq x y z
N MET A 1 -8.79 17.61 -22.27
CA MET A 1 -9.84 17.93 -21.26
C MET A 1 -9.22 17.84 -19.87
N ILE A 2 -9.48 18.81 -18.99
CA ILE A 2 -9.07 18.75 -17.58
C ILE A 2 -10.21 18.13 -16.77
N LYS A 3 -9.90 17.18 -15.89
CA LYS A 3 -10.87 16.55 -14.98
C LYS A 3 -10.32 16.60 -13.55
N GLY A 4 -11.20 16.89 -12.60
CA GLY A 4 -10.92 16.84 -11.17
C GLY A 4 -11.66 15.69 -10.51
N THR A 5 -11.10 15.16 -9.43
CA THR A 5 -11.78 14.20 -8.55
C THR A 5 -11.51 14.55 -7.10
N PHE A 6 -12.49 14.27 -6.24
CA PHE A 6 -12.39 14.39 -4.80
C PHE A 6 -13.14 13.22 -4.18
N GLY A 7 -12.55 12.60 -3.16
CA GLY A 7 -13.10 11.40 -2.56
C GLY A 7 -12.58 11.15 -1.16
N PHE A 8 -13.32 10.34 -0.43
CA PHE A 8 -13.00 9.90 0.92
C PHE A 8 -13.05 8.38 0.97
N ASP A 9 -12.09 7.77 1.66
CA ASP A 9 -12.12 6.35 1.98
C ASP A 9 -11.90 6.17 3.49
N ASN A 10 -12.71 5.32 4.11
CA ASN A 10 -12.48 4.94 5.49
C ASN A 10 -11.62 3.67 5.51
N PRO A 11 -10.38 3.71 6.01
CA PRO A 11 -9.51 2.53 6.07
C PRO A 11 -9.90 1.54 7.17
N TYR A 12 -10.81 1.91 8.07
CA TYR A 12 -11.28 1.06 9.16
C TYR A 12 -12.43 0.16 8.70
N SER A 13 -12.54 -1.02 9.31
CA SER A 13 -13.64 -1.93 9.00
C SER A 13 -14.98 -1.33 9.45
N PHE A 14 -16.08 -1.78 8.85
CA PHE A 14 -17.41 -1.37 9.30
C PHE A 14 -17.63 -1.70 10.79
N GLY A 15 -17.08 -2.82 11.28
CA GLY A 15 -17.11 -3.19 12.69
C GLY A 15 -16.39 -2.18 13.60
N ASP A 16 -15.21 -1.70 13.20
CA ASP A 16 -14.46 -0.67 13.93
C ASP A 16 -15.22 0.67 13.99
N MET A 17 -15.99 0.97 12.95
CA MET A 17 -16.79 2.20 12.88
C MET A 17 -18.03 2.14 13.78
N LEU A 18 -18.61 0.94 13.97
CA LEU A 18 -19.73 0.71 14.87
C LEU A 18 -19.31 0.62 16.35
N GLN A 19 -18.02 0.39 16.62
CA GLN A 19 -17.49 0.34 17.96
C GLN A 19 -17.25 1.76 18.50
N VAL A 20 -18.24 2.30 19.21
CA VAL A 20 -18.09 3.55 19.97
C VAL A 20 -17.50 3.19 21.34
N PRO A 21 -16.25 3.57 21.66
CA PRO A 21 -15.69 3.31 22.97
C PRO A 21 -16.39 4.17 24.03
N ALA A 22 -16.30 3.76 25.30
CA ALA A 22 -17.00 4.40 26.43
C ALA A 22 -16.66 5.90 26.63
N ASN A 23 -15.60 6.39 25.99
CA ASN A 23 -15.19 7.80 25.97
C ASN A 23 -15.88 8.63 24.86
N GLY A 24 -16.75 8.04 24.04
CA GLY A 24 -17.57 8.74 23.04
C GLY A 24 -16.86 9.07 21.72
N ASP A 25 -15.57 8.78 21.59
CA ASP A 25 -14.79 9.04 20.37
C ASP A 25 -14.98 7.89 19.36
N GLY A 26 -15.98 7.99 18.48
CA GLY A 26 -16.14 7.06 17.35
C GLY A 26 -14.94 7.10 16.39
N LYS A 27 -14.54 5.94 15.84
CA LYS A 27 -13.35 5.79 14.97
C LYS A 27 -13.65 6.11 13.50
N PHE A 28 -14.35 7.22 13.23
CA PHE A 28 -14.55 7.71 11.86
C PHE A 28 -13.47 8.74 11.51
N ILE A 29 -12.33 8.27 11.00
CA ILE A 29 -11.25 9.14 10.53
C ILE A 29 -10.91 8.76 9.08
N PRO A 30 -11.70 9.25 8.09
CA PRO A 30 -11.50 8.88 6.70
C PRO A 30 -10.26 9.54 6.14
N ASN A 31 -9.55 8.81 5.28
CA ASN A 31 -8.57 9.42 4.39
C ASN A 31 -9.29 10.39 3.43
N MET A 32 -8.60 11.47 3.05
CA MET A 32 -9.10 12.46 2.12
C MET A 32 -8.23 12.47 0.88
N SER A 33 -8.82 12.40 -0.31
CA SER A 33 -8.08 12.42 -1.57
C SER A 33 -8.64 13.45 -2.53
N MET A 34 -7.73 14.12 -3.26
CA MET A 34 -8.07 15.03 -4.35
C MET A 34 -7.11 14.79 -5.51
N GLY A 35 -7.56 15.05 -6.73
CA GLY A 35 -6.70 14.97 -7.89
C GLY A 35 -7.17 15.81 -9.05
N ILE A 36 -6.23 16.22 -9.88
CA ILE A 36 -6.47 16.92 -11.13
C ILE A 36 -5.64 16.27 -12.24
N GLY A 37 -6.27 16.06 -13.38
CA GLY A 37 -5.63 15.45 -14.54
C GLY A 37 -5.98 16.18 -15.81
N TYR A 38 -5.01 16.23 -16.71
CA TYR A 38 -5.20 16.60 -18.09
C TYR A 38 -5.09 15.35 -18.96
N THR A 39 -6.03 15.16 -19.88
CA THR A 39 -5.95 14.09 -20.87
C THR A 39 -6.09 14.66 -22.28
N SER A 40 -5.24 14.17 -23.18
CA SER A 40 -5.32 14.32 -24.63
C SER A 40 -5.35 12.94 -25.30
N SER A 41 -5.39 12.88 -26.64
CA SER A 41 -5.31 11.62 -27.39
C SER A 41 -3.94 10.94 -27.28
N ALA A 42 -2.86 11.70 -27.13
CA ALA A 42 -1.51 11.15 -27.10
C ALA A 42 -1.03 10.83 -25.67
N ILE A 43 -1.28 11.74 -24.74
CA ILE A 43 -0.77 11.68 -23.36
C ILE A 43 -1.84 12.18 -22.39
N GLY A 44 -1.94 11.51 -21.25
CA GLY A 44 -2.59 12.00 -20.04
C GLY A 44 -1.58 12.17 -18.92
N ILE A 45 -1.68 13.26 -18.17
CA ILE A 45 -0.90 13.48 -16.95
C ILE A 45 -1.82 13.94 -15.84
N GLY A 46 -1.50 13.61 -14.60
CA GLY A 46 -2.25 14.09 -13.46
C GLY A 46 -1.44 14.04 -12.19
N VAL A 47 -1.91 14.81 -11.24
CA VAL A 47 -1.39 14.79 -9.87
C VAL A 47 -2.56 14.59 -8.94
N GLY A 48 -2.32 13.79 -7.92
CA GLY A 48 -3.26 13.52 -6.84
C GLY A 48 -2.56 13.69 -5.51
N TYR A 49 -3.36 13.77 -4.47
CA TYR A 49 -2.89 13.87 -3.11
C TYR A 49 -3.89 13.20 -2.19
N THR A 50 -3.40 12.28 -1.37
CA THR A 50 -4.16 11.66 -0.29
C THR A 50 -3.56 12.04 1.05
N MET A 51 -4.38 12.60 1.94
CA MET A 51 -4.08 12.77 3.35
C MET A 51 -4.63 11.57 4.11
N SER A 52 -3.75 10.90 4.84
CA SER A 52 -4.11 9.77 5.69
C SER A 52 -3.95 10.14 7.15
N PHE A 53 -4.80 9.54 7.98
CA PHE A 53 -4.81 9.80 9.41
C PHE A 53 -4.38 8.54 10.18
N GLY A 54 -3.54 8.74 11.20
CA GLY A 54 -3.13 7.72 12.15
C GLY A 54 -3.85 7.87 13.48
N ASP A 55 -3.29 7.27 14.53
CA ASP A 55 -3.82 7.39 15.89
C ASP A 55 -3.47 8.74 16.53
N LYS A 56 -4.22 9.08 17.59
CA LYS A 56 -3.84 10.18 18.49
C LYS A 56 -2.71 9.69 19.39
N VAL A 57 -1.53 10.28 19.29
CA VAL A 57 -0.38 9.95 20.14
C VAL A 57 -0.02 11.10 21.07
N PRO A 58 0.47 10.84 22.29
CA PRO A 58 0.92 11.89 23.20
C PRO A 58 2.15 12.61 22.63
N ILE A 59 2.06 13.93 22.50
CA ILE A 59 3.16 14.82 22.09
C ILE A 59 3.43 15.80 23.23
N TYR A 60 4.68 15.86 23.69
CA TYR A 60 5.09 16.64 24.86
C TYR A 60 5.41 18.10 24.52
N LYS A 61 6.01 18.39 23.35
CA LYS A 61 6.47 19.74 22.96
C LYS A 61 7.26 20.46 24.07
N GLY A 62 8.05 19.72 24.84
CA GLY A 62 8.87 20.20 25.96
C GLY A 62 8.13 20.34 27.30
N LYS A 63 6.86 19.92 27.41
CA LYS A 63 6.04 20.02 28.62
C LYS A 63 6.00 18.70 29.39
N VAL A 64 5.72 18.76 30.69
CA VAL A 64 5.54 17.56 31.55
C VAL A 64 4.28 16.79 31.19
N THR A 65 3.18 17.49 30.91
CA THR A 65 1.92 16.88 30.50
C THR A 65 1.80 16.90 28.97
N PRO A 66 1.70 15.74 28.31
CA PRO A 66 1.54 15.67 26.86
C PRO A 66 0.12 16.07 26.43
N LYS A 67 -0.02 16.42 25.15
CA LYS A 67 -1.32 16.52 24.48
C LYS A 67 -1.41 15.46 23.40
N ASN A 68 -2.55 14.76 23.35
CA ASN A 68 -2.83 13.80 22.30
C ASN A 68 -3.02 14.52 20.97
N GLN A 69 -2.14 14.28 20.00
CA GLN A 69 -2.18 14.88 18.67
C GLN A 69 -2.40 13.80 17.62
N LEU A 70 -3.39 14.02 16.75
CA LEU A 70 -3.65 13.16 15.60
C LEU A 70 -2.46 13.20 14.64
N GLN A 71 -1.98 12.02 14.24
CA GLN A 71 -0.87 11.91 13.30
C GLN A 71 -1.39 11.96 11.86
N LEU A 72 -0.62 12.60 10.98
CA LEU A 72 -0.95 12.77 9.55
C LEU A 72 0.12 12.13 8.67
N GLY A 73 -0.32 11.44 7.64
CA GLY A 73 0.49 10.99 6.52
C GLY A 73 0.08 11.70 5.23
N HIS A 74 1.05 11.92 4.37
CA HIS A 74 0.88 12.65 3.12
C HIS A 74 1.26 11.74 1.95
N THR A 75 0.37 11.59 0.98
CA THR A 75 0.60 10.72 -0.19
C THR A 75 0.34 11.48 -1.48
N PRO A 76 1.28 12.30 -1.98
CA PRO A 76 1.25 12.75 -3.36
C PRO A 76 1.27 11.55 -4.33
N VAL A 77 0.51 11.67 -5.41
CA VAL A 77 0.42 10.66 -6.47
C VAL A 77 0.66 11.33 -7.81
N LEU A 78 1.59 10.80 -8.60
CA LEU A 78 1.76 11.22 -9.99
C LEU A 78 1.17 10.16 -10.89
N VAL A 79 0.35 10.56 -11.85
CA VAL A 79 -0.20 9.63 -12.85
C VAL A 79 0.18 10.08 -14.24
N LEU A 80 0.51 9.10 -15.08
CA LEU A 80 0.80 9.29 -16.49
C LEU A 80 0.11 8.21 -17.29
N ASN A 81 -0.37 8.60 -18.46
CA ASN A 81 -0.96 7.74 -19.44
C ASN A 81 -0.39 8.07 -20.82
N ALA A 82 -0.06 7.05 -21.60
CA ALA A 82 0.50 7.21 -22.93
C ALA A 82 0.11 6.03 -23.83
N LEU A 83 0.52 6.08 -25.11
CA LEU A 83 0.29 5.03 -26.10
C LEU A 83 -1.19 4.71 -26.26
N ASP A 84 -2.01 5.73 -26.54
CA ASP A 84 -3.46 5.60 -26.66
C ASP A 84 -4.09 4.84 -25.49
N ASN A 85 -3.72 5.24 -24.28
CA ASN A 85 -4.20 4.66 -23.03
C ASN A 85 -3.73 3.23 -22.71
N ALA A 86 -2.80 2.67 -23.51
CA ALA A 86 -2.24 1.34 -23.31
C ALA A 86 -1.18 1.31 -22.21
N LEU A 87 -0.41 2.38 -22.01
CA LEU A 87 0.57 2.48 -20.92
C LEU A 87 0.07 3.43 -19.83
N ARG A 88 -0.13 2.90 -18.62
CA ARG A 88 -0.55 3.66 -17.45
C ARG A 88 0.46 3.52 -16.33
N ILE A 89 0.88 4.64 -15.77
CA ILE A 89 1.83 4.70 -14.66
C ILE A 89 1.18 5.51 -13.53
N ALA A 90 1.26 5.02 -12.30
CA ALA A 90 0.86 5.72 -11.10
C ALA A 90 1.94 5.58 -10.03
N VAL A 91 2.41 6.69 -9.47
CA VAL A 91 3.50 6.73 -8.49
C VAL A 91 3.00 7.42 -7.23
N PRO A 92 2.41 6.67 -6.28
CA PRO A 92 2.10 7.17 -4.95
C PRO A 92 3.37 7.18 -4.10
N ILE A 93 3.66 8.30 -3.45
CA ILE A 93 4.77 8.46 -2.50
C ILE A 93 4.17 8.80 -1.15
N GLN A 94 4.18 7.85 -0.22
CA GLN A 94 3.69 8.01 1.13
C GLN A 94 4.80 8.59 2.00
N VAL A 95 4.46 9.62 2.79
CA VAL A 95 5.37 10.29 3.71
C VAL A 95 4.70 10.39 5.06
N TYR A 96 5.41 9.95 6.10
CA TYR A 96 5.06 10.15 7.49
C TYR A 96 6.24 10.81 8.21
N HIS A 97 5.96 11.87 8.96
CA HIS A 97 6.96 12.54 9.76
C HIS A 97 6.36 12.93 11.11
N LYS A 98 7.09 12.60 12.18
CA LYS A 98 6.79 12.99 13.55
C LYS A 98 8.06 13.57 14.16
N SER A 99 7.91 14.69 14.85
CA SER A 99 8.96 15.27 15.67
C SER A 99 8.34 15.69 17.00
N ASP A 100 8.94 15.25 18.10
CA ASP A 100 8.55 15.65 19.44
C ASP A 100 9.78 16.07 20.26
N LYS A 101 9.57 17.08 21.11
CA LYS A 101 10.52 17.45 22.15
C LYS A 101 9.96 16.92 23.46
N LEU A 102 10.68 16.02 24.08
CA LEU A 102 10.32 15.44 25.38
C LEU A 102 10.72 16.41 26.51
N VAL A 103 10.46 16.04 27.77
CA VAL A 103 10.88 16.85 28.92
C VAL A 103 12.41 16.88 28.99
N GLY A 104 12.98 18.08 29.16
CA GLY A 104 14.43 18.31 29.17
C GLY A 104 15.02 18.52 27.78
N ASP A 105 16.31 18.21 27.61
CA ASP A 105 17.01 18.27 26.32
C ASP A 105 16.92 16.92 25.59
N ILE A 106 15.69 16.42 25.44
CA ILE A 106 15.40 15.14 24.78
C ILE A 106 14.50 15.41 23.57
N SER A 107 14.82 14.82 22.41
CA SER A 107 13.96 14.90 21.22
C SER A 107 13.89 13.57 20.50
N ASP A 108 12.70 13.25 19.99
CA ASP A 108 12.42 12.05 19.20
C ASP A 108 11.86 12.45 17.84
N LYS A 109 12.45 11.93 16.76
CA LYS A 109 11.98 12.15 15.40
C LYS A 109 11.86 10.82 14.68
N VAL A 110 10.79 10.69 13.92
CA VAL A 110 10.52 9.54 13.06
C VAL A 110 10.19 10.07 11.67
N THR A 111 10.89 9.57 10.66
CA THR A 111 10.61 9.85 9.25
C THR A 111 10.45 8.53 8.52
N ALA A 112 9.33 8.35 7.82
CA ALA A 112 9.11 7.21 6.96
C ALA A 112 8.66 7.70 5.58
N VAL A 113 9.26 7.14 4.53
CA VAL A 113 8.90 7.39 3.14
C VAL A 113 8.76 6.07 2.44
N SER A 114 7.66 5.84 1.74
CA SER A 114 7.49 4.62 0.94
C SER A 114 6.79 4.91 -0.37
N MET A 115 7.13 4.16 -1.41
CA MET A 115 6.60 4.27 -2.76
C MET A 115 6.12 2.90 -3.21
N ASP A 116 4.95 2.85 -3.83
CA ASP A 116 4.40 1.66 -4.50
C ASP A 116 4.00 2.06 -5.93
N ALA A 117 4.99 2.31 -6.80
CA ALA A 117 4.76 2.71 -8.18
C ALA A 117 4.14 1.56 -8.98
N GLN A 118 3.03 1.81 -9.67
CA GLN A 118 2.35 0.86 -10.53
C GLN A 118 2.55 1.26 -11.99
N ILE A 119 3.02 0.31 -12.79
CA ILE A 119 3.13 0.39 -14.24
C ILE A 119 2.22 -0.69 -14.81
N ARG A 120 1.36 -0.31 -15.74
CA ARG A 120 0.39 -1.19 -16.40
C ARG A 120 0.49 -0.98 -17.89
N TYR A 121 0.68 -2.07 -18.61
CA TYR A 121 0.74 -2.06 -20.06
C TYR A 121 -0.30 -3.03 -20.64
N TYR A 122 -1.12 -2.53 -21.56
CA TYR A 122 -2.03 -3.32 -22.37
C TYR A 122 -1.37 -3.60 -23.71
N THR A 123 -1.12 -4.87 -24.00
CA THR A 123 -0.25 -5.26 -25.13
C THR A 123 -0.96 -5.24 -26.48
N GLY A 124 -2.31 -5.29 -26.48
CA GLY A 124 -3.12 -5.54 -27.68
C GLY A 124 -3.08 -6.99 -28.17
N LEU A 125 -2.40 -7.90 -27.45
CA LEU A 125 -2.33 -9.32 -27.78
C LEU A 125 -3.41 -10.11 -27.04
N ASP A 126 -4.10 -11.02 -27.73
CA ASP A 126 -5.15 -11.85 -27.12
C ASP A 126 -4.60 -12.80 -26.03
N MET A 127 -3.41 -13.35 -26.24
CA MET A 127 -2.81 -14.33 -25.32
C MET A 127 -2.20 -13.72 -24.06
N LEU A 128 -1.77 -12.45 -24.11
CA LEU A 128 -1.15 -11.75 -22.99
C LEU A 128 -1.66 -10.31 -22.96
N PRO A 129 -2.96 -10.07 -22.72
CA PRO A 129 -3.58 -8.76 -22.88
C PRO A 129 -3.00 -7.70 -21.96
N GLN A 130 -2.39 -8.11 -20.84
CA GLN A 130 -1.93 -7.17 -19.84
C GLN A 130 -0.67 -7.62 -19.09
N ILE A 131 0.21 -6.65 -18.86
CA ILE A 131 1.38 -6.76 -17.98
C ILE A 131 1.23 -5.70 -16.89
N ARG A 132 1.52 -6.06 -15.63
CA ARG A 132 1.63 -5.09 -14.52
C ARG A 132 2.96 -5.28 -13.80
N LEU A 133 3.63 -4.17 -13.51
CA LEU A 133 4.81 -4.13 -12.66
C LEU A 133 4.55 -3.13 -11.55
N TYR A 134 4.73 -3.56 -10.30
CA TYR A 134 4.82 -2.66 -9.17
C TYR A 134 6.27 -2.57 -8.73
N LEU A 135 6.77 -1.36 -8.51
CA LEU A 135 8.07 -1.10 -7.90
C LEU A 135 7.84 -0.53 -6.51
N ARG A 136 8.48 -1.14 -5.53
CA ARG A 136 8.29 -0.84 -4.11
C ARG A 136 9.58 -0.36 -3.51
N PHE A 137 9.56 0.79 -2.87
CA PHE A 137 10.66 1.29 -2.08
C PHE A 137 10.14 1.76 -0.73
N GLY A 138 10.93 1.56 0.31
CA GLY A 138 10.61 2.06 1.64
C GLY A 138 11.87 2.51 2.35
N HIS A 139 11.75 3.59 3.09
CA HIS A 139 12.82 4.22 3.87
C HIS A 139 12.24 4.62 5.22
N TYR A 140 13.01 4.40 6.27
CA TYR A 140 12.65 4.70 7.64
C TYR A 140 13.89 5.19 8.37
N ASP A 141 13.76 6.33 9.06
CA ASP A 141 14.80 6.91 9.89
C ASP A 141 14.20 7.35 11.24
N THR A 142 14.93 7.11 12.32
CA THR A 142 14.65 7.72 13.62
C THR A 142 15.86 8.42 14.18
N GLU A 143 15.63 9.57 14.79
CA GLU A 143 16.64 10.32 15.54
C GLU A 143 16.17 10.52 16.98
N TYR A 144 16.86 9.87 17.92
CA TYR A 144 16.64 10.05 19.35
C TYR A 144 17.84 10.80 19.94
N LYS A 145 17.59 11.98 20.48
CA LYS A 145 18.62 12.85 21.07
C LYS A 145 18.39 12.96 22.57
N VAL A 146 19.44 12.82 23.35
CA VAL A 146 19.49 13.08 24.80
C VAL A 146 20.72 13.95 25.06
N ALA A 147 20.49 15.19 25.48
CA ALA A 147 21.54 16.20 25.64
C ALA A 147 22.43 16.27 24.39
N ASN A 148 23.73 15.98 24.52
CA ASN A 148 24.68 16.03 23.40
C ASN A 148 24.84 14.71 22.63
N ILE A 149 24.08 13.67 22.98
CA ILE A 149 24.16 12.35 22.34
C ILE A 149 22.98 12.16 21.40
N THR A 150 23.26 11.79 20.15
CA THR A 150 22.25 11.50 19.13
C THR A 150 22.39 10.05 18.66
N THR A 151 21.33 9.26 18.82
CA THR A 151 21.21 7.91 18.25
C THR A 151 20.36 7.99 16.99
N LYS A 152 20.93 7.54 15.87
CA LYS A 152 20.22 7.45 14.59
C LYS A 152 20.04 6.00 14.17
N THR A 153 18.89 5.72 13.57
CA THR A 153 18.56 4.39 13.06
C THR A 153 18.02 4.55 11.66
N LYS A 154 18.57 3.82 10.68
CA LYS A 154 18.13 3.87 9.28
C LYS A 154 17.69 2.49 8.82
N ALA A 155 16.62 2.38 8.04
CA ALA A 155 16.18 1.12 7.45
C ALA A 155 15.61 1.38 6.05
N GLU A 156 15.93 0.54 5.09
CA GLU A 156 15.50 0.69 3.70
C GLU A 156 14.99 -0.65 3.15
N SER A 157 14.05 -0.63 2.23
CA SER A 157 13.54 -1.85 1.61
C SER A 157 13.27 -1.63 0.14
N PHE A 158 13.44 -2.68 -0.64
CA PHE A 158 13.12 -2.68 -2.06
C PHE A 158 12.33 -3.93 -2.42
N GLY A 159 11.42 -3.80 -3.37
CA GLY A 159 10.67 -4.93 -3.88
C GLY A 159 10.02 -4.64 -5.22
N PHE A 160 9.48 -5.69 -5.81
CA PHE A 160 8.62 -5.58 -6.97
C PHE A 160 7.50 -6.61 -6.92
N ASP A 161 6.46 -6.38 -7.70
CA ASP A 161 5.39 -7.33 -7.98
C ASP A 161 5.13 -7.30 -9.48
N PHE A 162 5.50 -8.38 -10.15
CA PHE A 162 5.35 -8.53 -11.58
C PHE A 162 4.19 -9.49 -11.86
N ARG A 163 3.27 -9.07 -12.72
CA ARG A 163 2.06 -9.83 -13.04
C ARG A 163 1.88 -9.90 -14.54
N LEU A 164 1.69 -11.14 -15.00
CA LEU A 164 1.33 -11.47 -16.37
C LEU A 164 -0.11 -11.94 -16.37
N PHE A 165 -0.95 -11.33 -17.21
CA PHE A 165 -2.35 -11.70 -17.38
C PHE A 165 -2.51 -12.30 -18.76
N PHE A 166 -2.97 -13.54 -18.80
CA PHE A 166 -3.20 -14.28 -20.03
C PHE A 166 -4.69 -14.25 -20.38
N GLY A 167 -5.01 -14.14 -21.66
CA GLY A 167 -6.37 -14.26 -22.14
C GLY A 167 -6.67 -15.70 -22.50
N ALA A 168 -7.76 -16.25 -21.95
CA ALA A 168 -8.28 -17.55 -22.34
C ALA A 168 -9.82 -17.49 -22.39
N MET A 169 -10.41 -17.92 -23.50
CA MET A 169 -11.85 -18.11 -23.61
C MET A 169 -12.13 -19.60 -23.62
N VAL A 170 -12.99 -20.08 -22.72
CA VAL A 170 -13.54 -21.44 -22.77
C VAL A 170 -15.04 -21.27 -22.93
N GLU A 171 -15.53 -21.52 -24.14
CA GLU A 171 -16.93 -21.30 -24.53
C GLU A 171 -17.39 -19.86 -24.21
N GLU A 172 -18.44 -19.68 -23.39
CA GLU A 172 -19.00 -18.39 -22.99
C GLU A 172 -18.35 -17.81 -21.71
N VAL A 173 -17.37 -18.50 -21.11
CA VAL A 173 -16.74 -18.05 -19.86
C VAL A 173 -15.37 -17.44 -20.15
N ALA A 174 -15.23 -16.16 -19.79
CA ALA A 174 -13.94 -15.48 -19.80
C ALA A 174 -13.09 -15.95 -18.62
N LEU A 175 -11.97 -16.62 -18.94
CA LEU A 175 -10.96 -17.03 -17.97
C LEU A 175 -9.73 -16.14 -18.14
N GLN A 176 -9.15 -15.73 -17.02
CA GLN A 176 -7.94 -14.92 -17.02
C GLN A 176 -6.88 -15.57 -16.14
N PRO A 177 -6.07 -16.50 -16.68
CA PRO A 177 -4.91 -17.01 -15.95
C PRO A 177 -3.94 -15.86 -15.64
N ILE A 178 -3.38 -15.86 -14.43
CA ILE A 178 -2.47 -14.83 -13.94
C ILE A 178 -1.25 -15.51 -13.32
N VAL A 179 -0.06 -15.03 -13.67
CA VAL A 179 1.18 -15.39 -12.96
C VAL A 179 1.67 -14.15 -12.22
N LYS A 180 1.80 -14.24 -10.89
CA LYS A 180 2.32 -13.16 -10.05
C LYS A 180 3.66 -13.58 -9.44
N ILE A 181 4.67 -12.74 -9.58
CA ILE A 181 5.98 -12.89 -8.96
C ILE A 181 6.20 -11.67 -8.06
N GLN A 182 6.32 -11.89 -6.76
CA GLN A 182 6.47 -10.82 -5.79
C GLN A 182 7.78 -11.00 -5.03
N PHE A 183 8.63 -10.00 -5.05
CA PHE A 183 9.89 -10.01 -4.32
C PHE A 183 9.95 -8.79 -3.40
N ASN A 184 10.36 -8.96 -2.16
CA ASN A 184 10.67 -7.85 -1.25
C ASN A 184 11.91 -8.21 -0.44
N THR A 185 12.80 -7.25 -0.20
CA THR A 185 14.05 -7.44 0.54
C THR A 185 14.34 -6.23 1.42
N ALA A 186 14.92 -6.49 2.59
CA ALA A 186 15.53 -5.44 3.39
C ALA A 186 16.83 -4.98 2.70
N LEU A 187 17.11 -3.68 2.73
CA LEU A 187 18.34 -3.10 2.23
C LEU A 187 19.22 -2.70 3.41
N GLY A 188 20.37 -3.35 3.50
CA GLY A 188 21.29 -3.17 4.61
C GLY A 188 21.13 -4.26 5.66
N LYS A 189 22.04 -4.23 6.63
CA LYS A 189 22.23 -5.32 7.61
C LYS A 189 21.67 -5.00 8.99
N ASN A 190 20.91 -3.93 9.13
CA ASN A 190 20.52 -3.41 10.42
C ASN A 190 19.03 -3.53 10.73
N HIS A 191 18.22 -4.12 9.86
CA HIS A 191 16.83 -4.46 10.14
C HIS A 191 16.39 -5.70 9.36
N ASN A 192 15.23 -6.26 9.75
CA ASN A 192 14.63 -7.42 9.08
C ASN A 192 13.38 -7.10 8.25
N THR A 193 12.88 -5.86 8.31
CA THR A 193 11.65 -5.48 7.61
C THR A 193 11.86 -5.47 6.10
N THR A 194 11.27 -6.44 5.38
CA THR A 194 11.45 -6.60 3.93
C THR A 194 10.55 -5.68 3.09
N ARG A 195 9.51 -5.08 3.68
CA ARG A 195 8.67 -4.07 3.06
C ARG A 195 8.28 -3.01 4.09
N ILE A 196 8.86 -1.82 3.95
CA ILE A 196 8.57 -0.66 4.80
C ILE A 196 7.44 0.15 4.14
N GLN A 197 6.39 0.46 4.91
CA GLN A 197 5.24 1.26 4.44
C GLN A 197 4.95 2.38 5.45
N ALA A 198 5.11 3.63 5.01
CA ALA A 198 4.95 4.81 5.85
C ALA A 198 3.55 4.91 6.46
N ILE A 199 2.51 4.52 5.72
CA ILE A 199 1.12 4.51 6.23
C ILE A 199 0.93 3.46 7.32
N ASN A 200 1.60 2.30 7.24
CA ASN A 200 1.48 1.29 8.29
C ASN A 200 2.19 1.73 9.58
N ILE A 201 3.30 2.45 9.44
CA ILE A 201 4.03 3.07 10.57
C ILE A 201 3.20 4.18 11.20
N LEU A 202 2.62 5.08 10.40
CA LEU A 202 1.69 6.12 10.84
C LEU A 202 0.56 5.56 11.71
N ARG A 203 0.03 4.40 11.33
CA ARG A 203 -1.08 3.71 12.02
C ARG A 203 -0.63 2.77 13.14
N GLY A 204 0.66 2.73 13.47
CA GLY A 204 1.21 1.82 14.49
C GLY A 204 1.17 0.33 14.16
N SER A 205 0.69 -0.05 12.96
CA SER A 205 0.57 -1.44 12.50
C SER A 205 1.89 -2.05 12.01
N GLN A 206 2.95 -1.25 11.90
CA GLN A 206 4.30 -1.71 11.53
C GLN A 206 5.35 -1.08 12.43
N THR A 207 6.21 -1.91 13.00
CA THR A 207 7.40 -1.50 13.75
C THR A 207 8.66 -1.88 12.98
N VAL A 208 9.64 -0.97 12.93
CA VAL A 208 10.92 -1.20 12.25
C VAL A 208 12.06 -1.06 13.25
N ASN A 209 12.78 -2.16 13.50
CA ASN A 209 13.97 -2.16 14.33
C ASN A 209 15.22 -2.08 13.46
N GLY A 210 15.86 -0.91 13.41
CA GLY A 210 17.04 -0.64 12.57
C GLY A 210 18.40 -0.71 13.27
N VAL A 211 18.50 -1.41 14.41
CA VAL A 211 19.74 -1.54 15.20
C VAL A 211 20.31 -2.98 15.18
N LEU A 212 19.85 -3.81 14.24
CA LEU A 212 20.32 -5.20 14.11
C LEU A 212 21.73 -5.27 13.48
N LYS A 213 22.31 -6.47 13.52
CA LYS A 213 23.60 -6.79 12.86
C LYS A 213 23.48 -8.14 12.14
N ASN A 214 22.79 -8.12 11.02
CA ASN A 214 22.52 -9.28 10.19
C ASN A 214 23.75 -9.68 9.37
N ASP A 215 23.85 -10.96 9.03
CA ASP A 215 24.90 -11.45 8.12
C ASP A 215 24.59 -11.07 6.67
N LYS A 216 23.31 -11.17 6.28
CA LYS A 216 22.78 -10.95 4.93
C LYS A 216 21.42 -10.23 4.99
N ASN A 217 20.98 -9.73 3.83
CA ASN A 217 19.69 -9.07 3.71
C ASN A 217 18.57 -10.13 3.68
N PRO A 218 17.62 -10.12 4.62
CA PRO A 218 16.45 -10.99 4.55
C PRO A 218 15.55 -10.57 3.39
N TYR A 219 14.88 -11.56 2.80
CA TYR A 219 14.00 -11.35 1.65
C TYR A 219 12.82 -12.31 1.65
N THR A 220 11.79 -11.98 0.87
CA THR A 220 10.64 -12.84 0.60
C THR A 220 10.39 -12.88 -0.91
N LEU A 221 10.25 -14.06 -1.48
CA LEU A 221 9.86 -14.29 -2.87
C LEU A 221 8.58 -15.12 -2.90
N ASN A 222 7.53 -14.64 -3.58
CA ASN A 222 6.30 -15.37 -3.80
C ASN A 222 6.11 -15.61 -5.31
N ILE A 223 5.77 -16.83 -5.69
CA ILE A 223 5.35 -17.20 -7.05
C ILE A 223 3.93 -17.73 -6.94
N ILE A 224 2.99 -17.04 -7.55
CA ILE A 224 1.55 -17.24 -7.34
C ILE A 224 0.85 -17.34 -8.71
N PRO A 225 0.66 -18.54 -9.25
CA PRO A 225 -0.39 -18.78 -10.23
C PRO A 225 -1.78 -18.52 -9.63
N ALA A 226 -2.62 -17.83 -10.39
CA ALA A 226 -4.00 -17.54 -10.05
C ALA A 226 -4.88 -17.61 -11.30
N LEU A 227 -6.19 -17.75 -11.10
CA LEU A 227 -7.17 -17.78 -12.19
C LEU A 227 -8.27 -16.76 -11.90
N GLY A 228 -8.32 -15.69 -12.68
CA GLY A 228 -9.45 -14.77 -12.69
C GLY A 228 -10.65 -15.40 -13.38
N ILE A 229 -11.80 -15.38 -12.72
CA ILE A 229 -13.08 -15.87 -13.21
C ILE A 229 -14.07 -14.74 -13.00
N SER A 230 -14.76 -14.32 -14.06
CA SER A 230 -15.80 -13.30 -13.96
C SER A 230 -17.11 -13.79 -14.54
N ALA A 231 -18.20 -13.55 -13.83
CA ALA A 231 -19.56 -13.73 -14.31
C ALA A 231 -20.31 -12.40 -14.17
N ASN A 232 -20.97 -11.97 -15.23
CA ASN A 232 -21.69 -10.70 -15.26
C ASN A 232 -23.16 -10.92 -15.62
N SER A 233 -24.02 -10.16 -14.96
CA SER A 233 -25.45 -9.99 -15.28
C SER A 233 -25.78 -8.50 -15.27
N ASP A 234 -27.00 -8.13 -15.67
CA ASP A 234 -27.45 -6.73 -15.72
C ASP A 234 -27.47 -6.03 -14.35
N ILE A 235 -27.52 -6.78 -13.25
CA ILE A 235 -27.67 -6.25 -11.89
C ILE A 235 -26.43 -6.58 -11.04
N VAL A 236 -25.85 -7.77 -11.24
CA VAL A 236 -24.77 -8.30 -10.40
C VAL A 236 -23.58 -8.72 -11.27
N SER A 237 -22.40 -8.27 -10.89
CA SER A 237 -21.13 -8.79 -11.38
C SER A 237 -20.39 -9.50 -10.26
N LEU A 238 -19.87 -10.68 -10.55
CA LEU A 238 -19.03 -11.47 -9.66
C LEU A 238 -17.65 -11.64 -10.31
N TYR A 239 -16.61 -11.38 -9.53
CA TYR A 239 -15.23 -11.72 -9.87
C TYR A 239 -14.64 -12.60 -8.77
N LEU A 240 -13.97 -13.68 -9.16
CA LEU A 240 -13.26 -14.58 -8.26
C LEU A 240 -11.84 -14.80 -8.77
N GLU A 241 -10.90 -14.97 -7.84
CA GLU A 241 -9.50 -15.22 -8.12
C GLU A 241 -8.92 -16.24 -7.13
N PRO A 242 -9.18 -17.54 -7.34
CA PRO A 242 -8.42 -18.60 -6.67
C PRO A 242 -6.94 -18.55 -7.06
N SER A 243 -6.08 -18.87 -6.10
CA SER A 243 -4.62 -18.83 -6.25
C SER A 243 -3.94 -19.91 -5.41
N LEU A 244 -2.80 -20.39 -5.91
CA LEU A 244 -1.87 -21.27 -5.21
C LEU A 244 -0.50 -20.60 -5.27
N GLY A 245 0.22 -20.54 -4.16
CA GLY A 245 1.47 -19.81 -4.06
C GLY A 245 2.58 -20.61 -3.39
N LEU A 246 3.79 -20.51 -3.95
CA LEU A 246 5.04 -20.86 -3.27
C LEU A 246 5.64 -19.58 -2.70
N LYS A 247 5.96 -19.59 -1.40
CA LYS A 247 6.68 -18.54 -0.70
C LYS A 247 8.04 -19.05 -0.26
N ILE A 248 9.07 -18.27 -0.55
CA ILE A 248 10.45 -18.50 -0.13
C ILE A 248 10.85 -17.35 0.79
N THR A 249 11.30 -17.67 2.00
CA THR A 249 11.74 -16.70 3.00
C THR A 249 13.24 -16.85 3.24
N GLY A 250 14.02 -15.85 2.83
CA GLY A 250 15.43 -15.74 3.11
C GLY A 250 15.69 -15.13 4.48
N SER A 251 16.49 -15.81 5.30
CA SER A 251 16.85 -15.36 6.65
C SER A 251 17.89 -14.23 6.63
N ALA A 252 17.96 -13.46 7.73
CA ALA A 252 19.03 -12.50 7.99
C ALA A 252 20.36 -13.15 8.43
N SER A 253 20.33 -14.40 8.91
CA SER A 253 21.53 -15.13 9.34
C SER A 253 22.07 -16.05 8.24
N LYS A 254 23.40 -16.13 8.13
CA LYS A 254 24.07 -17.04 7.16
C LYS A 254 23.89 -18.51 7.51
N ASN A 255 23.69 -18.82 8.79
CA ASN A 255 23.57 -20.19 9.29
C ASN A 255 22.15 -20.76 9.14
N VAL A 256 21.19 -19.92 8.74
CA VAL A 256 19.79 -20.30 8.58
C VAL A 256 19.49 -20.45 7.10
N LYS A 257 19.03 -21.65 6.72
CA LYS A 257 18.57 -21.97 5.37
C LYS A 257 17.28 -21.24 5.05
N GLU A 258 16.95 -21.17 3.76
CA GLU A 258 15.69 -20.61 3.29
C GLU A 258 14.52 -21.50 3.73
N ALA A 259 13.40 -20.86 4.09
CA ALA A 259 12.15 -21.54 4.39
C ALA A 259 11.24 -21.51 3.16
N TYR A 260 10.55 -22.63 2.91
CA TYR A 260 9.65 -22.81 1.77
C TYR A 260 8.25 -23.13 2.29
N ASP A 261 7.28 -22.31 1.94
CA ASP A 261 5.88 -22.46 2.33
C ASP A 261 4.99 -22.56 1.09
N LEU A 262 3.98 -23.43 1.14
CA LEU A 262 2.90 -23.48 0.15
C LEU A 262 1.62 -22.93 0.78
N GLY A 263 0.88 -22.11 0.04
CA GLY A 263 -0.39 -21.55 0.49
C GLY A 263 -1.39 -21.43 -0.65
N TYR A 264 -2.67 -21.43 -0.31
CA TYR A 264 -3.77 -21.18 -1.24
C TYR A 264 -4.61 -20.00 -0.74
N GLY A 265 -5.30 -19.33 -1.65
CA GLY A 265 -6.18 -18.22 -1.32
C GLY A 265 -7.22 -17.98 -2.39
N VAL A 266 -8.35 -17.40 -2.01
CA VAL A 266 -9.40 -16.98 -2.94
C VAL A 266 -9.72 -15.53 -2.64
N TYR A 267 -9.61 -14.68 -3.67
CA TYR A 267 -10.13 -13.32 -3.63
C TYR A 267 -11.45 -13.27 -4.40
N GLY A 268 -12.37 -12.40 -3.98
CA GLY A 268 -13.64 -12.23 -4.67
C GLY A 268 -14.20 -10.82 -4.51
N GLU A 269 -14.83 -10.33 -5.57
CA GLU A 269 -15.54 -9.05 -5.61
C GLU A 269 -16.97 -9.30 -6.11
N ILE A 270 -17.94 -8.66 -5.45
CA ILE A 270 -19.32 -8.58 -5.93
C ILE A 270 -19.67 -7.11 -6.14
N TYR A 271 -20.14 -6.79 -7.34
CA TYR A 271 -20.67 -5.48 -7.68
C TYR A 271 -22.18 -5.61 -7.88
N ILE A 272 -22.93 -4.76 -7.21
CA ILE A 272 -24.38 -4.68 -7.37
C ILE A 272 -24.69 -3.30 -7.92
N THR A 273 -25.17 -3.25 -9.15
CA THR A 273 -25.63 -2.02 -9.79
C THR A 273 -27.16 -2.08 -9.85
N PRO A 274 -27.86 -1.54 -8.84
CA PRO A 274 -29.31 -1.56 -8.87
C PRO A 274 -29.83 -0.78 -10.09
N VAL A 275 -30.85 -1.33 -10.75
CA VAL A 275 -31.60 -0.61 -11.80
C VAL A 275 -32.18 0.69 -11.23
N LYS A 276 -32.18 1.75 -12.04
CA LYS A 276 -32.54 3.13 -11.68
C LYS A 276 -33.94 3.34 -11.06
N ASN A 277 -34.78 2.31 -10.97
CA ASN A 277 -36.19 2.44 -10.62
C ASN A 277 -36.49 2.29 -9.10
N VAL A 278 -35.48 2.34 -8.24
CA VAL A 278 -35.73 2.47 -6.80
C VAL A 278 -35.72 3.96 -6.43
N GLU A 279 -36.75 4.66 -6.89
CA GLU A 279 -37.16 5.93 -6.31
C GLU A 279 -37.74 5.61 -4.92
N TRP A 280 -37.03 5.98 -3.87
CA TRP A 280 -37.65 6.05 -2.53
C TRP A 280 -38.61 7.24 -2.55
N TYR A 281 -39.87 6.96 -2.88
CA TYR A 281 -40.96 7.72 -2.30
C TYR A 281 -41.15 7.18 -0.89
N PHE A 282 -40.72 7.95 0.12
CA PHE A 282 -41.44 8.34 1.35
C PHE A 282 -40.47 9.14 2.24
#